data_AF-A0A8T0THP8-F1
#
_entry.id   AF-A0A8T0THP8-F1
#
_cell.length_a   1.000
_cell.length_b   1.000
_cell.length_c   1.000
_cell.angle_alpha   90.00
_cell.angle_beta   90.00
_cell.angle_gamma   90.00
#
_symmetry.space_group_name_H-M   'P 1'
#
loop_
_entity.id
_entity.type
_entity.pdbx_description
1 polymer ?
#
loop_
_entity_poly.entity_id
_entity_poly.type
_entity_poly.pdbx_seq_one_letter_code
_entity_poly.pdbx_strand_id
1 'polypeptide(L)'
;SGDQFNIKVHHGGFFVGYGDMRSYVDEKIDFFDDLEADTWPLLWFDDFVEQLGYQTNDRLKFYWLLPGKTLADGLRIITQDKDTNAMTSIVSKVKNLVVYFDH
;
A
#
# COMPACT_ATOMS: atom_id res chain seq x y z
N SER A 1 -20.12 -13.28 -4.72
CA SER A 1 -18.77 -13.32 -4.12
C SER A 1 -18.03 -12.13 -4.66
N GLY A 2 -17.60 -11.21 -3.79
CA GLY A 2 -16.68 -10.15 -4.18
C GLY A 2 -15.32 -10.74 -4.55
N ASP A 3 -14.52 -10.01 -5.32
CA ASP A 3 -13.13 -10.38 -5.57
C ASP A 3 -12.31 -10.23 -4.28
N GLN A 4 -11.57 -11.26 -3.91
CA GLN A 4 -10.61 -11.20 -2.81
C GLN A 4 -9.20 -10.87 -3.30
N PHE A 5 -8.37 -10.29 -2.43
CA PHE A 5 -6.98 -9.97 -2.68
C PHE A 5 -6.19 -9.71 -1.40
N ASN A 6 -4.88 -9.59 -1.54
CA ASN A 6 -3.93 -9.44 -0.46
C ASN A 6 -3.14 -8.13 -0.62
N ILE A 7 -2.69 -7.57 0.49
CA ILE A 7 -1.70 -6.48 0.52
C ILE A 7 -0.44 -6.98 1.16
N LYS A 8 0.68 -6.78 0.46
CA LYS A 8 2.00 -6.75 1.05
C LYS A 8 2.31 -5.32 1.48
N VAL A 9 2.45 -5.10 2.78
CA VAL A 9 2.77 -3.79 3.36
C VAL A 9 4.25 -3.74 3.70
N HIS A 10 4.93 -2.73 3.17
CA HIS A 10 6.31 -2.38 3.45
C HIS A 10 6.33 -1.19 4.40
N HIS A 11 7.01 -1.32 5.53
CA HIS A 11 6.91 -0.34 6.62
C HIS A 11 8.12 -0.27 7.54
N GLY A 12 8.14 0.75 8.41
CA GLY A 12 9.21 0.96 9.38
C GLY A 12 10.55 1.38 8.77
N GLY A 13 10.61 1.47 7.44
CA GLY A 13 11.73 1.98 6.68
C GLY A 13 11.51 3.40 6.22
N PHE A 14 12.34 3.84 5.28
CA PHE A 14 12.24 5.17 4.66
C PHE A 14 12.75 5.17 3.22
N PHE A 15 12.24 6.10 2.41
CA PHE A 15 12.71 6.26 1.03
C PHE A 15 14.08 6.97 0.97
N VAL A 16 14.96 6.45 0.13
CA VAL A 16 16.27 7.04 -0.21
C VAL A 16 16.47 7.08 -1.71
N GLY A 17 17.32 8.00 -2.18
CA GLY A 17 17.66 8.13 -3.59
C GLY A 17 16.54 8.77 -4.44
N TYR A 18 16.84 8.96 -5.72
CA TYR A 18 15.96 9.62 -6.69
C TYR A 18 16.00 8.90 -8.04
N GLY A 19 14.91 9.00 -8.80
CA GLY A 19 14.77 8.34 -10.10
C GLY A 19 15.01 6.84 -9.98
N ASP A 20 15.83 6.30 -10.89
CA ASP A 20 16.17 4.87 -10.95
C ASP A 20 16.94 4.35 -9.72
N MET A 21 17.49 5.25 -8.90
CA MET A 21 18.19 4.92 -7.65
C MET A 21 17.28 4.96 -6.43
N ARG A 22 15.96 5.17 -6.61
CA ARG A 22 15.02 5.21 -5.50
C ARG A 22 14.86 3.81 -4.88
N SER A 23 15.08 3.74 -3.57
CA SER A 23 14.93 2.53 -2.75
C SER A 23 14.14 2.84 -1.48
N TYR A 24 13.56 1.81 -0.87
CA TYR A 24 12.99 1.87 0.48
C TYR A 24 13.84 0.95 1.36
N VAL A 25 14.42 1.49 2.43
CA VAL A 25 15.45 0.82 3.25
C VAL A 25 15.02 0.68 4.69
N ASP A 26 15.63 -0.26 5.41
CA ASP A 26 15.32 -0.61 6.81
C ASP A 26 13.87 -1.07 7.03
N GLU A 27 13.29 -1.70 6.00
CA GLU A 27 11.90 -2.11 6.00
C GLU A 27 11.63 -3.39 6.79
N LYS A 28 10.40 -3.46 7.30
CA LYS A 28 9.67 -4.66 7.66
C LYS A 28 8.58 -4.89 6.63
N ILE A 29 8.18 -6.16 6.51
CA ILE A 29 7.17 -6.60 5.56
C ILE A 29 6.16 -7.45 6.31
N ASP A 30 4.90 -7.06 6.20
CA ASP A 30 3.75 -7.79 6.72
C ASP A 30 2.69 -7.97 5.61
N PHE A 31 1.83 -8.97 5.79
CA PHE A 31 0.82 -9.34 4.81
C PHE A 31 -0.58 -9.26 5.43
N PHE A 32 -1.51 -8.65 4.70
CA PHE A 32 -2.93 -8.63 5.01
C PHE A 32 -3.66 -9.38 3.91
N ASP A 33 -4.11 -10.60 4.22
CA ASP A 33 -4.65 -11.55 3.26
C ASP A 33 -6.20 -11.59 3.28
N ASP A 34 -6.77 -12.11 2.20
CA ASP A 34 -8.22 -12.39 2.05
C ASP A 34 -9.14 -11.16 2.21
N LEU A 35 -8.65 -9.98 1.84
CA LEU A 35 -9.41 -8.72 1.87
C LEU A 35 -10.48 -8.72 0.77
N GLU A 36 -11.68 -8.22 1.09
CA GLU A 36 -12.80 -8.16 0.16
C GLU A 36 -12.84 -6.81 -0.57
N ALA A 37 -12.74 -6.83 -1.90
CA ALA A 37 -12.66 -5.62 -2.72
C ALA A 37 -13.90 -4.72 -2.65
N ASP A 38 -15.07 -5.31 -2.45
CA ASP A 38 -16.34 -4.57 -2.37
C ASP A 38 -16.49 -3.80 -1.04
N THR A 39 -15.71 -4.17 -0.03
CA THR A 39 -15.81 -3.63 1.33
C THR A 39 -14.52 -2.97 1.82
N TRP A 40 -13.57 -2.66 0.91
CA TRP A 40 -12.31 -1.98 1.26
C TRP A 40 -12.47 -0.44 1.21
N PRO A 41 -12.54 0.25 2.37
CA PRO A 41 -12.43 1.70 2.45
C PRO A 41 -10.98 2.18 2.60
N LEU A 42 -10.74 3.46 2.32
CA LEU A 42 -9.47 4.11 2.63
C LEU A 42 -9.08 4.01 4.11
N LEU A 43 -10.06 3.98 5.03
CA LEU A 43 -9.80 3.96 6.48
C LEU A 43 -9.09 2.67 6.95
N TRP A 44 -9.11 1.58 6.20
CA TRP A 44 -8.40 0.35 6.60
C TRP A 44 -6.89 0.52 6.67
N PHE A 45 -6.33 1.54 6.00
CA PHE A 45 -4.92 1.86 6.15
C PHE A 45 -4.56 2.31 7.56
N ASP A 46 -5.47 2.99 8.27
CA ASP A 46 -5.28 3.34 9.68
C ASP A 46 -5.29 2.06 10.55
N ASP A 47 -6.21 1.13 10.27
CA ASP A 47 -6.29 -0.16 10.96
C ASP A 47 -5.00 -0.98 10.77
N PHE A 48 -4.39 -0.96 9.57
CA PHE A 48 -3.12 -1.65 9.30
C PHE A 48 -1.99 -1.06 10.14
N VAL A 49 -1.92 0.27 10.24
CA VAL A 49 -0.88 0.96 11.03
C VAL A 49 -0.99 0.61 12.50
N GLU A 50 -2.20 0.61 13.04
CA GLU A 50 -2.46 0.24 14.44
C GLU A 50 -2.13 -1.23 14.71
N GLN A 51 -2.53 -2.16 13.82
CA GLN A 51 -2.21 -3.58 13.93
C GLN A 51 -0.70 -3.86 13.88
N LEU A 52 0.05 -3.07 13.12
CA LEU A 52 1.51 -3.16 13.05
C LEU A 52 2.22 -2.43 14.21
N GLY A 53 1.46 -1.83 15.14
CA GLY A 53 1.98 -1.22 16.36
C GLY A 53 2.46 0.23 16.20
N TYR A 54 2.04 0.92 15.15
CA TYR A 54 2.38 2.32 14.89
C TYR A 54 1.23 3.25 15.28
N GLN A 55 1.54 4.53 15.46
CA GLN A 55 0.55 5.58 15.67
C GLN A 55 0.17 6.23 14.35
N THR A 56 -1.12 6.28 14.07
CA THR A 56 -1.69 7.05 12.96
C THR A 56 -1.48 8.54 13.21
N ASN A 57 -1.02 9.27 12.19
CA ASN A 57 -0.88 10.72 12.23
C ASN A 57 -0.90 11.32 10.81
N ASP A 58 -1.18 12.61 10.72
CA ASP A 58 -1.33 13.36 9.46
C ASP A 58 -0.07 13.39 8.57
N ARG A 59 1.10 12.98 9.07
CA ARG A 59 2.35 12.93 8.28
C ARG A 59 2.53 11.61 7.58
N LEU A 60 1.87 10.55 8.07
CA LEU A 60 1.97 9.23 7.49
C LEU A 60 1.36 9.23 6.09
N LYS A 61 2.14 8.77 5.12
CA LYS A 61 1.72 8.67 3.72
C LYS A 61 1.76 7.23 3.28
N PHE A 62 0.74 6.83 2.54
CA PHE A 62 0.67 5.52 1.90
C PHE A 62 0.95 5.66 0.42
N TYR A 63 1.76 4.74 -0.10
CA TYR A 63 2.11 4.67 -1.51
C TYR A 63 1.79 3.28 -2.06
N TRP A 64 0.93 3.23 -3.06
CA TRP A 64 0.70 2.04 -3.85
C TRP A 64 1.78 1.92 -4.94
N LEU A 65 2.43 0.77 -5.01
CA LEU A 65 3.28 0.42 -6.14
C LEU A 65 2.44 -0.25 -7.23
N LEU A 66 2.35 0.41 -8.39
CA LEU A 66 1.62 -0.12 -9.54
C LEU A 66 2.16 -1.51 -9.96
N PRO A 67 1.30 -2.48 -10.30
CA PRO A 67 1.74 -3.81 -10.72
C PRO A 67 2.69 -3.75 -11.91
N GLY A 68 3.79 -4.51 -11.83
CA GLY A 68 4.82 -4.55 -12.87
C GLY A 68 5.70 -3.30 -12.98
N LYS A 69 5.61 -2.37 -12.02
CA LYS A 69 6.45 -1.17 -11.95
C LYS A 69 7.47 -1.25 -10.82
N THR A 70 8.37 -0.28 -10.81
CA THR A 70 9.44 -0.15 -9.81
C THR A 70 9.19 1.04 -8.89
N LEU A 71 9.97 1.20 -7.83
CA LEU A 71 9.88 2.38 -6.96
C LEU A 71 10.19 3.69 -7.70
N ALA A 72 10.96 3.63 -8.78
CA ALA A 72 11.33 4.78 -9.59
C ALA A 72 10.14 5.36 -10.37
N ASP A 73 9.29 4.51 -10.93
CA ASP A 73 8.25 4.91 -11.90
C ASP A 73 6.81 4.54 -11.49
N GLY A 74 6.66 3.72 -10.44
CA GLY A 74 5.41 3.05 -10.10
C GLY A 74 4.68 3.55 -8.86
N LEU A 75 5.30 4.40 -8.03
CA LEU A 75 4.67 4.85 -6.79
C LEU A 75 3.52 5.84 -7.06
N ARG A 76 2.38 5.61 -6.41
CA ARG A 76 1.20 6.48 -6.39
C ARG A 76 0.78 6.72 -4.95
N ILE A 77 0.61 7.98 -4.58
CA ILE A 77 0.12 8.32 -3.25
C ILE A 77 -1.37 7.95 -3.12
N ILE A 78 -1.76 7.38 -1.98
CA ILE A 78 -3.14 7.04 -1.65
C ILE A 78 -3.66 8.11 -0.69
N THR A 79 -4.69 8.85 -1.08
CA THR A 79 -5.20 10.02 -0.33
C THR A 79 -6.72 10.09 -0.23
N GLN A 80 -7.44 9.32 -1.06
CA GLN A 80 -8.88 9.46 -1.26
C GLN A 80 -9.46 8.15 -1.81
N ASP A 81 -10.77 7.96 -1.68
CA ASP A 81 -11.46 6.73 -2.08
C ASP A 81 -11.29 6.38 -3.57
N LYS A 82 -11.06 7.35 -4.46
CA LYS A 82 -10.78 7.03 -5.87
C LYS A 82 -9.48 6.24 -6.05
N ASP A 83 -8.53 6.38 -5.12
CA ASP A 83 -7.24 5.67 -5.18
C ASP A 83 -7.44 4.20 -4.78
N THR A 84 -8.21 3.93 -3.72
CA THR A 84 -8.58 2.56 -3.33
C THR A 84 -9.49 1.90 -4.36
N ASN A 85 -10.42 2.66 -4.96
CA ASN A 85 -11.22 2.17 -6.08
C ASN A 85 -10.37 1.79 -7.30
N ALA A 86 -9.28 2.53 -7.57
CA ALA A 86 -8.35 2.17 -8.63
C ALA A 86 -7.59 0.87 -8.30
N MET A 87 -7.19 0.69 -7.03
CA MET A 87 -6.58 -0.55 -6.54
C MET A 87 -7.53 -1.74 -6.68
N THR A 88 -8.79 -1.63 -6.24
CA THR A 88 -9.78 -2.71 -6.32
C THR A 88 -10.18 -3.02 -7.76
N SER A 89 -10.19 -2.03 -8.67
CA SER A 89 -10.56 -2.26 -10.08
C SER A 89 -9.68 -3.27 -10.81
N ILE A 90 -8.46 -3.53 -10.32
CA ILE A 90 -7.50 -4.45 -10.93
C ILE A 90 -7.43 -5.83 -10.25
N VAL A 91 -8.15 -6.03 -9.14
CA VAL A 91 -7.98 -7.24 -8.31
C VAL A 91 -8.52 -8.52 -8.95
N SER A 92 -9.37 -8.39 -9.97
CA SER A 92 -9.77 -9.52 -10.83
C SER A 92 -8.59 -10.15 -11.58
N LYS A 93 -7.48 -9.39 -11.75
CA LYS A 93 -6.27 -9.83 -12.48
C LYS A 93 -5.03 -9.91 -11.60
N VAL A 94 -4.93 -9.04 -10.59
CA VAL A 94 -3.76 -8.95 -9.71
C VAL A 94 -4.20 -9.12 -8.26
N LYS A 95 -3.89 -10.28 -7.68
CA LYS A 95 -4.35 -10.64 -6.33
C LYS A 95 -3.43 -10.18 -5.21
N ASN A 96 -2.21 -9.75 -5.51
CA ASN A 96 -1.26 -9.26 -4.51
C ASN A 96 -0.87 -7.82 -4.86
N LEU A 97 -1.33 -6.86 -4.07
CA LEU A 97 -0.94 -5.46 -4.20
C LEU A 97 0.19 -5.13 -3.20
N VAL A 98 0.96 -4.10 -3.51
CA VAL A 98 2.11 -3.69 -2.70
C VAL A 98 1.93 -2.25 -2.26
N VAL A 99 2.00 -2.02 -0.96
CA VAL A 99 1.87 -0.70 -0.33
C VAL A 99 3.09 -0.42 0.52
N TYR A 100 3.54 0.83 0.51
CA TYR A 100 4.58 1.37 1.39
C TYR A 100 3.94 2.43 2.29
N PHE A 101 4.35 2.52 3.55
CA PHE A 101 4.07 3.71 4.35
C PHE A 101 5.33 4.37 4.90
N ASP A 102 5.32 5.70 4.91
CA ASP A 102 6.48 6.54 5.19
C ASP A 102 6.02 7.79 5.97
N HIS A 103 6.85 8.26 6.91
CA HIS A 103 6.55 9.38 7.81
C HIS A 103 7.11 10.73 7.33
#